data_AF-A0A6A3MPT2-F1
#
_entry.id   AF-A0A6A3MPT2-F1
#
_cell.length_a   1.000
_cell.length_b   1.000
_cell.length_c   1.000
_cell.angle_alpha   90.00
_cell.angle_beta   90.00
_cell.angle_gamma   90.00
#
_symmetry.space_group_name_H-M   'P 1'
#
loop_
_entity.id
_entity.type
_entity.pdbx_description
1 polymer ?
#
loop_
_entity_poly.entity_id
_entity_poly.type
_entity_poly.pdbx_seq_one_letter_code
_entity_poly.pdbx_strand_id
1 'polypeptide(L)'
;MAKWLSFFAEYNFQVEYKPGRLNVVADALSRRPDYAVQKADANAIGVARTSTPSSSLLDDVRSAYENDADAKQLLDYFTAPSDKSCQKLANHLRARVHRYRVHNGLLLYSAVDDMADRIVVPDDHELKPPPKGVKLEREL
;
A
#
# COMPACT_ATOMS: atom_id res chain seq x y z
N MET A 1 0.07 17.51 -9.01
CA MET A 1 0.84 18.43 -9.86
C MET A 1 1.83 19.32 -9.09
N ALA A 2 1.48 19.81 -7.90
CA ALA A 2 2.27 20.79 -7.13
C ALA A 2 3.77 20.47 -6.94
N LYS A 3 4.15 19.20 -6.72
CA LYS A 3 5.55 18.81 -6.48
C LYS A 3 6.48 18.96 -7.70
N TRP A 4 5.93 19.00 -8.92
CA TRP A 4 6.72 19.00 -10.16
C TRP A 4 6.82 20.38 -10.81
N LEU A 5 6.09 21.39 -10.31
CA LEU A 5 6.06 22.73 -10.92
C LEU A 5 7.42 23.44 -10.87
N SER A 6 8.16 23.33 -9.76
CA SER A 6 9.50 23.93 -9.64
C SER A 6 10.48 23.33 -10.64
N PHE A 7 10.41 22.01 -10.84
CA PHE A 7 11.25 21.30 -11.80
C PHE A 7 10.93 21.69 -13.25
N PHE A 8 9.63 21.79 -13.60
CA PHE A 8 9.22 22.16 -14.95
C PHE A 8 9.50 23.63 -15.29
N ALA A 9 9.53 24.52 -14.30
CA ALA A 9 9.81 25.95 -14.50
C ALA A 9 11.24 26.22 -15.01
N GLU A 10 12.16 25.26 -14.89
CA GLU A 10 13.52 25.35 -15.42
C GLU A 10 13.57 25.15 -16.94
N TYR A 11 12.50 24.63 -17.55
CA TYR A 11 12.45 24.29 -18.98
C TYR A 11 11.45 25.17 -19.73
N ASN A 12 11.84 25.63 -20.92
CA ASN A 12 10.94 26.28 -21.86
C ASN A 12 10.29 25.22 -22.76
N PHE A 13 9.15 24.66 -22.32
CA PHE A 13 8.42 23.66 -23.09
C PHE A 13 6.99 24.11 -23.42
N GLN A 14 6.42 23.48 -24.45
CA GLN A 14 5.01 23.62 -24.80
C GLN A 14 4.35 22.24 -24.72
N VAL A 15 3.11 22.21 -24.25
CA VAL A 15 2.35 20.96 -24.14
C VAL A 15 1.54 20.79 -25.42
N GLU A 16 1.88 19.78 -26.20
CA GLU A 16 1.15 19.40 -27.41
C GLU A 16 0.65 17.96 -27.30
N TYR A 17 -0.63 17.72 -27.63
CA TYR A 17 -1.18 16.37 -27.68
C TYR A 17 -0.71 15.65 -28.95
N LYS A 18 -0.07 14.48 -28.77
CA LYS A 18 0.27 13.57 -29.87
C LYS A 18 -0.63 12.33 -29.81
N PRO A 19 -1.50 12.10 -30.82
CA PRO A 19 -2.33 10.90 -30.89
C PRO A 19 -1.50 9.62 -30.82
N GLY A 20 -1.99 8.60 -30.12
CA GLY A 20 -1.25 7.35 -29.87
C GLY A 20 -0.71 6.66 -31.14
N ARG A 21 -1.46 6.71 -32.25
CA ARG A 21 -1.00 6.16 -33.55
C ARG A 21 0.31 6.80 -34.05
N LEU A 22 0.55 8.08 -33.74
CA LEU A 22 1.76 8.80 -34.13
C LEU A 22 2.88 8.68 -33.07
N ASN A 23 2.55 8.20 -31.87
CA ASN A 23 3.48 8.11 -30.76
C ASN A 23 4.23 6.77 -30.72
N VAL A 24 4.53 6.19 -31.90
CA VAL A 24 5.06 4.82 -32.04
C VAL A 24 6.39 4.64 -31.32
N VAL A 25 7.28 5.64 -31.38
CA VAL A 25 8.62 5.56 -30.77
C VAL A 25 8.55 5.59 -29.25
N ALA A 26 7.82 6.55 -28.67
CA ALA A 26 7.68 6.60 -27.22
C ALA A 26 6.88 5.40 -26.70
N ASP A 27 5.86 4.93 -27.44
CA ASP A 27 5.10 3.73 -27.11
C ASP A 27 5.95 2.45 -27.19
N ALA A 28 6.86 2.34 -28.17
CA ALA A 28 7.79 1.22 -28.26
C ALA A 28 8.85 1.24 -27.16
N LEU A 29 9.39 2.41 -26.79
CA LEU A 29 10.39 2.55 -25.74
C LEU A 29 9.79 2.46 -24.33
N SER A 30 8.54 2.90 -24.16
CA SER A 30 7.78 2.73 -22.92
C SER A 30 7.43 1.25 -22.69
N ARG A 31 7.22 0.49 -23.77
CA ARG A 31 7.01 -0.95 -23.71
C ARG A 31 8.30 -1.65 -23.30
N ARG A 32 8.30 -2.13 -22.07
CA ARG A 32 9.36 -2.96 -21.50
C ARG A 32 8.94 -4.43 -21.58
N PRO A 33 9.52 -5.23 -22.50
CA PRO A 33 9.13 -6.63 -22.69
C PRO A 33 9.47 -7.50 -21.47
N ASP A 34 10.42 -7.08 -20.65
CA ASP A 34 10.76 -7.64 -19.35
C ASP A 34 9.68 -7.41 -18.27
N TYR A 35 8.75 -6.47 -18.48
CA TYR A 35 7.57 -6.28 -17.63
C TYR A 35 6.30 -6.89 -18.21
N ALA A 36 6.33 -7.46 -19.42
CA ALA A 36 5.25 -8.29 -19.88
C ALA A 36 5.29 -9.57 -19.05
N VAL A 37 4.46 -9.63 -18.01
CA VAL A 37 4.18 -10.85 -17.26
C VAL A 37 3.93 -11.94 -18.31
N GLN A 38 4.82 -12.94 -18.34
CA GLN A 38 4.58 -14.17 -19.09
C GLN A 38 3.14 -14.55 -18.78
N LYS A 39 2.28 -14.63 -19.80
CA LYS A 39 0.91 -15.13 -19.62
C LYS A 39 0.99 -16.63 -19.29
N ALA A 40 1.55 -16.94 -18.13
CA ALA A 40 1.44 -18.21 -17.45
C ALA A 40 0.13 -18.11 -16.68
N ASP A 41 -0.90 -18.69 -17.30
CA ASP A 41 -2.17 -19.09 -16.72
C ASP A 41 -3.04 -17.99 -16.08
N ALA A 42 -4.31 -18.01 -16.44
CA ALA A 42 -5.35 -17.08 -16.03
C ALA A 42 -5.70 -17.11 -14.52
N ASN A 43 -4.76 -17.46 -13.64
CA ASN A 43 -4.97 -17.55 -12.20
C ASN A 43 -3.79 -17.11 -11.32
N ALA A 44 -2.73 -16.52 -11.89
CA ALA A 44 -1.59 -16.03 -11.12
C ALA A 44 -1.65 -14.49 -10.97
N ILE A 45 -2.13 -14.07 -9.80
CA ILE A 45 -2.02 -12.76 -9.14
C ILE A 45 -1.08 -11.80 -9.87
N GLY A 46 -1.68 -10.82 -10.56
CA GLY A 46 -0.97 -9.77 -11.27
C GLY A 46 -0.26 -8.84 -10.30
N VAL A 47 0.97 -9.17 -9.94
CA VAL A 47 1.83 -8.23 -9.24
C VAL A 47 2.50 -7.32 -10.25
N ALA A 48 1.94 -6.11 -10.40
CA ALA A 48 2.66 -4.98 -10.95
C ALA A 48 3.89 -4.71 -10.05
N ARG A 49 5.07 -5.18 -10.47
CA ARG A 49 6.36 -5.01 -9.79
C ARG A 49 6.34 -5.36 -8.29
N THR A 50 6.44 -6.64 -7.96
CA THR A 50 7.15 -7.03 -6.72
C THR A 50 8.59 -7.25 -7.13
N SER A 51 9.45 -6.27 -6.85
CA SER A 51 10.69 -6.69 -6.20
C SER A 51 10.22 -7.60 -5.07
N THR A 52 10.56 -8.89 -5.10
CA THR A 52 10.41 -9.73 -3.91
C THR A 52 10.99 -8.89 -2.78
N PRO A 53 10.17 -8.47 -1.81
CA PRO A 53 10.70 -7.67 -0.73
C PRO A 53 11.89 -8.43 -0.16
N SER A 54 13.00 -7.73 0.12
CA SER A 54 14.14 -8.38 0.77
C SER A 54 13.61 -9.13 1.98
N SER A 55 14.16 -10.31 2.29
CA SER A 55 13.63 -11.17 3.36
C SER A 55 13.35 -10.41 4.66
N SER A 56 14.18 -9.39 4.95
CA SER A 56 14.03 -8.49 6.10
C SER A 56 12.73 -7.67 6.12
N LEU A 57 12.22 -7.17 4.98
CA LEU A 57 11.08 -6.25 4.99
C LEU A 57 9.80 -6.92 5.53
N LEU A 58 9.58 -8.19 5.19
CA LEU A 58 8.42 -8.92 5.69
C LEU A 58 8.52 -9.17 7.19
N ASP A 59 9.74 -9.38 7.70
CA ASP A 59 9.98 -9.49 9.13
C ASP A 59 9.80 -8.13 9.83
N ASP A 60 10.25 -7.03 9.21
CA ASP A 60 10.04 -5.66 9.72
C ASP A 60 8.55 -5.32 9.81
N VAL A 61 7.77 -5.66 8.78
CA VAL A 61 6.30 -5.48 8.79
C VAL A 61 5.66 -6.31 9.90
N ARG A 62 6.12 -7.55 10.09
CA ARG A 62 5.62 -8.41 11.17
C ARG A 62 5.94 -7.81 12.54
N SER A 63 7.15 -7.30 12.73
CA SER A 63 7.55 -6.61 13.96
C SER A 63 6.78 -5.30 14.17
N ALA A 64 6.43 -4.59 13.10
CA ALA A 64 5.63 -3.37 13.19
C ALA A 64 4.19 -3.63 13.69
N TYR A 65 3.62 -4.81 13.46
CA TYR A 65 2.33 -5.18 14.03
C TYR A 65 2.34 -5.14 15.57
N GLU A 66 3.50 -5.35 16.20
CA GLU A 66 3.64 -5.25 17.65
C GLU A 66 3.52 -3.82 18.20
N ASN A 67 3.47 -2.81 17.34
CA ASN A 67 3.27 -1.42 17.78
C ASN A 67 1.90 -0.86 17.38
N ASP A 68 1.17 -1.55 16.50
CA ASP A 68 -0.12 -1.11 15.98
C ASP A 68 -1.29 -1.78 16.71
N ALA A 69 -2.10 -0.95 17.37
CA ALA A 69 -3.21 -1.40 18.21
C ALA A 69 -4.32 -2.12 17.41
N ASP A 70 -4.52 -1.76 16.14
CA ASP A 70 -5.53 -2.37 15.28
C ASP A 70 -5.03 -3.69 14.70
N ALA A 71 -3.76 -3.73 14.26
CA ALA A 71 -3.12 -4.92 13.75
C ALA A 71 -3.06 -6.04 14.80
N LYS A 72 -2.73 -5.70 16.05
CA LYS A 72 -2.77 -6.64 17.19
C LYS A 72 -4.15 -7.24 17.38
N GLN A 73 -5.18 -6.40 17.44
CA GLN A 73 -6.55 -6.84 17.62
C GLN A 73 -6.99 -7.81 16.51
N LEU A 74 -6.63 -7.52 15.26
CA LEU A 74 -6.90 -8.40 14.14
C LEU A 74 -6.14 -9.72 14.25
N LEU A 75 -4.84 -9.67 14.56
CA LEU A 75 -4.01 -10.87 14.69
C LEU A 75 -4.53 -11.79 15.81
N ASP A 76 -4.83 -11.22 16.98
CA ASP A 76 -5.44 -11.90 18.12
C ASP A 76 -6.77 -12.55 17.74
N TYR A 77 -7.64 -11.83 17.02
CA TYR A 77 -8.91 -12.38 16.53
C TYR A 77 -8.70 -13.59 15.62
N PHE A 78 -7.72 -13.54 14.70
CA PHE A 78 -7.44 -14.63 13.78
C PHE A 78 -6.75 -15.85 14.43
N THR A 79 -6.20 -15.73 15.65
CA THR A 79 -5.71 -16.90 16.40
C THR A 79 -6.84 -17.82 16.87
N ALA A 80 -7.99 -17.25 17.24
CA ALA A 80 -9.19 -17.97 17.68
C ALA A 80 -10.47 -17.23 17.24
N PRO A 81 -10.87 -17.35 15.95
CA PRO A 81 -12.05 -16.67 15.42
C PRO A 81 -13.33 -17.17 16.10
N SER A 82 -14.06 -16.27 16.75
CA SER A 82 -15.36 -16.55 17.38
C SER A 82 -16.20 -15.27 17.46
N ASP A 83 -17.50 -15.38 17.68
CA ASP A 83 -18.36 -14.20 17.86
C ASP A 83 -17.94 -13.37 19.08
N LYS A 84 -17.47 -14.03 20.14
CA LYS A 84 -16.97 -13.37 21.35
C LYS A 84 -15.67 -12.59 21.07
N SER A 85 -14.75 -13.15 20.29
CA SER A 85 -13.52 -12.43 19.89
C SER A 85 -13.83 -11.34 18.86
N CYS A 86 -14.79 -11.54 17.96
CA CYS A 86 -15.27 -10.50 17.04
C CYS A 86 -15.87 -9.31 17.80
N GLN A 87 -16.65 -9.54 18.86
CA GLN A 87 -17.25 -8.48 19.67
C GLN A 87 -16.21 -7.65 20.46
N LYS A 88 -15.01 -8.20 20.71
CA LYS A 88 -13.90 -7.48 21.37
C LYS A 88 -13.17 -6.51 20.44
N LEU A 89 -13.27 -6.70 19.13
CA LEU A 89 -12.65 -5.81 18.15
C LEU A 89 -13.29 -4.42 18.19
N ALA A 90 -12.50 -3.39 17.89
CA ALA A 90 -13.04 -2.05 17.66
C ALA A 90 -14.10 -2.02 16.54
N ASN A 91 -15.11 -1.15 16.66
CA ASN A 91 -16.26 -1.11 15.76
C ASN A 91 -15.88 -1.01 14.27
N HIS A 92 -14.86 -0.22 13.94
CA HIS A 92 -14.40 -0.06 12.56
C HIS A 92 -13.71 -1.31 12.01
N LEU A 93 -13.04 -2.08 12.86
CA LEU A 93 -12.45 -3.38 12.51
C LEU A 93 -13.53 -4.42 12.30
N ARG A 94 -14.51 -4.50 13.20
CA ARG A 94 -15.65 -5.43 13.12
C ARG A 94 -16.41 -5.32 11.80
N ALA A 95 -16.71 -4.10 11.39
CA ALA A 95 -17.42 -3.83 10.14
C ALA A 95 -16.66 -4.34 8.89
N ARG A 96 -15.34 -4.52 8.99
CA ARG A 96 -14.45 -4.86 7.86
C ARG A 96 -13.67 -6.16 8.07
N VAL A 97 -13.91 -6.90 9.16
CA VAL A 97 -13.10 -8.08 9.53
C VAL A 97 -13.11 -9.17 8.44
N HIS A 98 -14.25 -9.32 7.75
CA HIS A 98 -14.42 -10.23 6.62
C HIS A 98 -13.51 -9.93 5.42
N ARG A 99 -12.91 -8.74 5.37
CA ARG A 99 -11.97 -8.29 4.32
C ARG A 99 -10.52 -8.57 4.69
N TYR A 100 -10.26 -9.06 5.89
CA TYR A 100 -8.92 -9.40 6.34
C TYR A 100 -8.72 -10.92 6.35
N ARG A 101 -7.47 -11.34 6.11
CA ARG A 101 -7.01 -12.72 6.26
C ARG A 101 -5.60 -12.71 6.83
N VAL A 102 -5.15 -13.81 7.43
CA VAL A 102 -3.77 -13.97 7.90
C VAL A 102 -3.09 -15.10 7.14
N HIS A 103 -1.89 -14.85 6.65
CA HIS A 103 -1.03 -15.86 6.02
C HIS A 103 0.42 -15.66 6.45
N ASN A 104 1.05 -16.70 7.04
CA ASN A 104 2.44 -16.65 7.54
C ASN A 104 2.74 -15.46 8.47
N GLY A 105 1.77 -15.10 9.32
CA GLY A 105 1.87 -13.97 10.24
C GLY A 105 1.74 -12.59 9.58
N LEU A 106 1.37 -12.52 8.30
CA LEU A 106 1.06 -11.28 7.60
C LEU A 106 -0.45 -11.07 7.51
N LEU A 107 -0.90 -9.85 7.79
CA LEU A 107 -2.28 -9.43 7.58
C LEU A 107 -2.46 -9.05 6.11
N LEU A 108 -3.44 -9.70 5.48
CA LEU A 108 -3.84 -9.46 4.10
C LEU A 108 -5.20 -8.75 4.10
N TYR A 109 -5.34 -7.75 3.24
CA TYR A 109 -6.54 -6.97 3.07
C TYR A 109 -7.07 -7.09 1.64
N SER A 110 -8.35 -7.44 1.51
CA SER A 110 -9.05 -7.56 0.24
C SER A 110 -9.95 -6.34 -0.03
N ALA A 111 -9.70 -5.69 -1.16
CA ALA A 111 -10.58 -4.64 -1.67
C ALA A 111 -11.83 -5.27 -2.31
N VAL A 112 -13.02 -4.72 -2.09
CA VAL A 112 -14.29 -5.29 -2.63
C VAL A 112 -14.25 -5.45 -4.15
N ASP A 113 -13.49 -4.59 -4.85
CA ASP A 113 -13.49 -4.49 -6.31
C ASP A 113 -12.22 -5.06 -6.97
N ASP A 114 -11.25 -5.54 -6.21
CA ASP A 114 -9.97 -6.01 -6.72
C ASP A 114 -9.62 -7.35 -6.08
N MET A 115 -9.47 -8.41 -6.89
CA MET A 115 -9.07 -9.77 -6.45
C MET A 115 -7.62 -9.82 -5.93
N ALA A 116 -7.04 -8.67 -5.59
CA ALA A 116 -5.68 -8.51 -5.12
C ALA A 116 -5.67 -8.37 -3.59
N ASP A 117 -5.17 -9.40 -2.92
CA ASP A 117 -4.82 -9.32 -1.50
C ASP A 117 -3.59 -8.41 -1.32
N ARG A 118 -3.71 -7.43 -0.42
CA ARG A 118 -2.66 -6.45 -0.12
C ARG A 118 -2.16 -6.66 1.30
N ILE A 119 -0.84 -6.62 1.49
CA ILE A 119 -0.27 -6.68 2.84
C ILE A 119 -0.64 -5.39 3.59
N VAL A 120 -1.18 -5.54 4.81
CA VAL A 120 -1.40 -4.42 5.71
C VAL A 120 -0.05 -3.98 6.26
N VAL A 121 0.32 -2.74 5.99
CA VAL A 121 1.51 -2.11 6.57
C VAL A 121 1.04 -1.14 7.65
N PRO A 122 1.43 -1.33 8.92
CA PRO A 122 1.08 -0.42 10.00
C PRO A 122 1.52 1.02 9.75
N ASP A 123 0.77 1.97 10.31
CA ASP A 123 1.15 3.38 10.27
C ASP A 123 2.44 3.59 11.08
N ASP A 124 3.49 4.12 10.45
CA ASP A 124 4.67 4.60 11.17
C ASP A 124 4.35 5.98 11.78
N HIS A 125 4.21 6.00 13.10
CA HIS A 125 3.92 7.22 13.85
C HIS A 125 5.09 8.22 13.85
N GLU A 126 6.33 7.79 13.58
CA GLU A 126 7.50 8.68 13.50
C GLU A 126 7.55 9.45 12.17
N LEU A 127 6.97 8.88 11.12
CA LEU A 127 6.86 9.52 9.80
C LEU A 127 5.63 10.42 9.67
N LYS A 128 4.75 10.44 10.69
CA LYS A 128 3.55 11.26 10.69
C LYS A 128 3.95 12.71 11.00
N PRO A 129 3.72 13.67 10.10
CA PRO A 129 4.05 15.07 10.39
C PRO A 129 3.29 15.51 11.65
N PRO A 130 3.91 16.33 12.51
CA PRO A 130 3.29 16.75 13.76
C PRO A 130 1.94 17.39 13.47
N PRO A 131 0.94 17.21 14.37
CA PRO A 131 -0.37 17.80 14.20
C PRO A 131 -0.22 19.31 14.00
N LYS A 132 -0.83 19.82 12.92
CA LYS A 132 -0.86 21.26 12.65
C LYS A 132 -1.54 21.96 13.83
N GLY A 133 -0.75 22.62 14.69
CA GLY A 133 -1.31 23.39 15.80
C GLY A 133 -0.48 23.48 17.08
N VAL A 134 0.66 22.78 17.21
CA VAL A 134 1.51 22.95 18.41
C VAL A 134 2.32 24.24 18.28
N LYS A 135 1.77 25.34 18.83
CA LYS A 135 2.54 26.55 19.11
C LYS A 135 3.54 26.18 20.22
N LEU A 136 4.82 26.12 19.87
CA LEU A 136 5.90 26.09 20.84
C LEU A 136 5.93 27.47 21.52
N GLU A 137 5.21 27.59 22.64
CA GLU A 137 5.45 28.66 23.60
C GLU A 137 6.89 28.47 24.10
N ARG A 138 7.79 29.34 23.65
CA ARG A 138 9.14 29.46 24.19
C ARG A 138 9.01 30.26 25.48
N GLU A 139 9.24 29.61 26.63
CA GLU A 139 9.50 30.33 27.87
C GLU A 139 10.79 31.14 27.75
N LEU A 140 10.70 32.42 28.13
CA LEU A 140 11.78 33.23 28.66
C LEU A 140 11.28 33.84 29.97
#